data_AF-A0A6I3MI15-F1
#
_entry.id   AF-A0A6I3MI15-F1
#
_cell.length_a   1.000
_cell.length_b   1.000
_cell.length_c   1.000
_cell.angle_alpha   90.00
_cell.angle_beta   90.00
_cell.angle_gamma   90.00
#
_symmetry.space_group_name_H-M   'P 1'
#
loop_
_entity.id
_entity.type
_entity.pdbx_description
1 polymer ?
#
loop_
_entity_poly.entity_id
_entity_poly.type
_entity_poly.pdbx_seq_one_letter_code
_entity_poly.pdbx_strand_id
1 'polypeptide(L)'
;MTNSTNSDQQTCPYLAQQAATAVIPDITTPLVSTTNQQPVIGTSNIGLLNSFIGTWNSPTGADATGYNVMPLPQVDTPNGYITKNFPYFEEISFSAIAGGAPNREGQYTQTSGVLFYEQRVYIANNADPSGAQPIQNTLIHAENGAWLYHNIMNQLEGPYGPDFVPDPNLIPSQNLATQYNKQISVPHGVSILMTGGPVNSGTGNPVFPTADRTQLPFTDPTIIDPSTYLTQQLAGLNAKGITVTNYSSITVSTTNQGGGVSNINFESSFGKVLSMNTTWYVETLSNGTTQLQYIQNIVLEFIIDGLPTPFLHIDANTLQLVETFVQVNSTQPWQDTGITVQGSPVTISYKSGLWTADPATNNGNLYDANGCPGNIIPPSLTGYPIQGINMGALIGQVGTNPPFLIGDGPTITPAGQSGTLKLCINDDLYGIYGSGLTDNIGSLQVRIQL
;
A
#
# COMPACT_ATOMS: atom_id res chain seq x y z
N MET A 1 -23.69 -28.43 -59.33
CA MET A 1 -23.14 -28.71 -57.99
C MET A 1 -23.03 -27.37 -57.27
N THR A 2 -24.07 -27.03 -56.53
CA THR A 2 -24.21 -25.82 -55.72
C THR A 2 -23.64 -26.12 -54.33
N ASN A 3 -22.55 -25.46 -53.96
CA ASN A 3 -22.00 -25.53 -52.60
C ASN A 3 -22.82 -24.58 -51.70
N SER A 4 -23.60 -25.16 -50.80
CA SER A 4 -24.27 -24.46 -49.71
C SER A 4 -23.25 -24.11 -48.62
N THR A 5 -22.97 -22.82 -48.43
CA THR A 5 -22.31 -22.30 -47.23
C THR A 5 -23.39 -21.94 -46.21
N ASN A 6 -23.84 -22.94 -45.44
CA ASN A 6 -24.48 -22.68 -44.14
C ASN A 6 -23.38 -22.70 -43.09
N SER A 7 -22.75 -21.55 -42.89
CA SER A 7 -22.09 -21.26 -41.62
C SER A 7 -23.14 -20.59 -40.76
N ASP A 8 -23.92 -21.40 -40.05
CA ASP A 8 -24.72 -20.90 -38.94
C ASP A 8 -23.76 -20.12 -38.03
N GLN A 9 -24.01 -18.82 -37.90
CA GLN A 9 -23.40 -17.99 -36.88
C GLN A 9 -23.73 -18.63 -35.53
N GLN A 10 -22.77 -19.40 -35.01
CA GLN A 10 -22.81 -19.87 -33.66
C GLN A 10 -22.65 -18.64 -32.78
N THR A 11 -23.78 -18.05 -32.39
CA THR A 11 -23.84 -16.96 -31.41
C THR A 11 -23.06 -17.41 -30.18
N CYS A 12 -21.95 -16.74 -29.88
CA CYS A 12 -21.17 -16.99 -28.66
C CYS A 12 -22.13 -17.00 -27.45
N PRO A 13 -22.25 -18.10 -26.71
CA PRO A 13 -23.09 -18.14 -25.52
C PRO A 13 -22.25 -17.65 -24.35
N TYR A 14 -22.07 -16.34 -24.23
CA TYR A 14 -21.54 -15.75 -23.01
C TYR A 14 -22.11 -14.35 -22.78
N LEU A 15 -23.42 -14.28 -22.56
CA LEU A 15 -23.91 -13.31 -21.60
C LEU A 15 -23.40 -13.82 -20.25
N ALA A 16 -22.33 -13.21 -19.73
CA ALA A 16 -21.96 -13.43 -18.34
C ALA A 16 -23.23 -13.21 -17.50
N GLN A 17 -23.77 -14.27 -16.89
CA GLN A 17 -24.87 -14.16 -15.95
C GLN A 17 -24.32 -13.38 -14.75
N GLN A 18 -24.45 -12.05 -14.79
CA GLN A 18 -24.21 -11.22 -13.62
C GLN A 18 -25.28 -11.56 -12.57
N ALA A 19 -24.86 -11.68 -11.31
CA ALA A 19 -25.74 -12.10 -10.23
C ALA A 19 -27.00 -11.23 -10.16
N ALA A 20 -28.16 -11.84 -9.87
CA ALA A 20 -29.45 -11.15 -9.79
C ALA A 20 -29.52 -10.07 -8.68
N THR A 21 -28.51 -10.02 -7.81
CA THR A 21 -28.33 -9.01 -6.77
C THR A 21 -26.86 -8.64 -6.70
N ALA A 22 -26.55 -7.34 -6.69
CA ALA A 22 -25.20 -6.85 -6.45
C ALA A 22 -24.70 -7.33 -5.07
N VAL A 23 -23.65 -8.16 -5.07
CA VAL A 23 -22.98 -8.58 -3.84
C VAL A 23 -22.09 -7.43 -3.37
N ILE A 24 -22.24 -7.01 -2.12
CA ILE A 24 -21.31 -6.05 -1.52
C ILE A 24 -19.97 -6.77 -1.31
N PRO A 25 -18.86 -6.31 -1.91
CA PRO A 25 -17.57 -6.94 -1.72
C PRO A 25 -17.12 -6.85 -0.26
N ASP A 26 -16.49 -7.92 0.22
CA ASP A 26 -15.76 -7.88 1.48
C ASP A 26 -14.43 -7.18 1.26
N ILE A 27 -14.34 -5.94 1.71
CA ILE A 27 -13.11 -5.12 1.69
C ILE A 27 -12.43 -5.10 3.07
N THR A 28 -12.83 -5.99 3.98
CA THR A 28 -12.29 -6.05 5.35
C THR A 28 -11.17 -7.07 5.51
N THR A 29 -10.97 -7.91 4.50
CA THR A 29 -9.92 -8.93 4.46
C THR A 29 -8.78 -8.46 3.54
N PRO A 30 -7.53 -8.36 4.04
CA PRO A 30 -6.39 -7.96 3.21
C PRO A 30 -6.22 -8.86 1.98
N LEU A 31 -5.91 -8.24 0.84
CA LEU A 31 -5.66 -8.92 -0.42
C LEU A 31 -4.28 -9.60 -0.47
N VAL A 32 -3.29 -8.95 0.15
CA VAL A 32 -1.93 -9.46 0.28
C VAL A 32 -1.57 -9.51 1.75
N SER A 33 -1.13 -10.67 2.22
CA SER A 33 -0.68 -10.87 3.60
C SER A 33 0.83 -10.98 3.70
N THR A 34 1.40 -10.47 4.79
CA THR A 34 2.79 -10.71 5.15
C THR A 34 3.06 -12.21 5.30
N THR A 35 4.24 -12.66 4.88
CA THR A 35 4.66 -14.04 5.15
C THR A 35 5.05 -14.18 6.62
N ASN A 36 5.09 -15.42 7.12
CA ASN A 36 5.61 -15.70 8.47
C ASN A 36 7.15 -15.56 8.57
N GLN A 37 7.81 -15.16 7.47
CA GLN A 37 9.24 -14.92 7.43
C GLN A 37 9.52 -13.44 7.64
N GLN A 38 10.50 -13.14 8.49
CA GLN A 38 10.91 -11.76 8.74
C GLN A 38 11.51 -11.13 7.46
N PRO A 39 11.18 -9.87 7.13
CA PRO A 39 11.87 -9.11 6.09
C PRO A 39 13.39 -9.14 6.29
N VAL A 40 14.14 -9.64 5.30
CA VAL A 40 15.63 -9.65 5.37
C VAL A 40 16.17 -8.22 5.35
N ILE A 41 15.48 -7.32 4.64
CA ILE A 41 15.67 -5.88 4.75
C ILE A 41 14.51 -5.38 5.61
N GLY A 42 14.79 -4.96 6.85
CA GLY A 42 13.78 -4.45 7.77
C GLY A 42 12.98 -3.28 7.15
N THR A 43 11.75 -3.09 7.61
CA THR A 43 10.83 -2.06 7.09
C THR A 43 11.34 -0.62 7.31
N SER A 44 12.31 -0.43 8.21
CA SER A 44 13.03 0.83 8.41
C SER A 44 13.88 1.28 7.21
N ASN A 45 14.11 0.42 6.22
CA ASN A 45 15.05 0.67 5.11
C ASN A 45 14.40 0.86 3.73
N ILE A 46 13.07 1.09 3.64
CA ILE A 46 12.35 1.22 2.35
C ILE A 46 11.80 2.62 2.04
N GLY A 47 12.26 3.66 2.76
CA GLY A 47 11.88 5.05 2.51
C GLY A 47 10.39 5.30 2.70
N LEU A 48 9.78 6.11 1.82
CA LEU A 48 8.35 6.44 1.88
C LEU A 48 7.44 5.20 1.82
N LEU A 49 7.89 4.11 1.18
CA LEU A 49 7.10 2.88 1.05
C LEU A 49 6.72 2.28 2.40
N ASN A 50 7.49 2.53 3.47
CA ASN A 50 7.11 2.06 4.80
C ASN A 50 5.71 2.57 5.23
N SER A 51 5.34 3.74 4.74
CA SER A 51 4.03 4.35 5.01
C SER A 51 2.89 3.78 4.16
N PHE A 52 3.16 2.88 3.21
CA PHE A 52 2.13 2.21 2.42
C PHE A 52 1.70 0.88 3.06
N ILE A 53 2.52 0.28 3.93
CA ILE A 53 2.27 -1.05 4.50
C ILE A 53 0.91 -1.09 5.20
N GLY A 54 0.06 -2.03 4.79
CA GLY A 54 -1.30 -2.17 5.30
C GLY A 54 -2.36 -2.28 4.22
N THR A 55 -3.61 -2.29 4.66
CA THR A 55 -4.80 -2.28 3.80
C THR A 55 -5.45 -0.91 3.86
N TRP A 56 -5.78 -0.38 2.68
CA TRP A 56 -6.37 0.93 2.49
C TRP A 56 -7.66 0.80 1.69
N ASN A 57 -8.71 1.46 2.17
CA ASN A 57 -10.02 1.45 1.53
C ASN A 57 -10.53 2.87 1.30
N SER A 58 -11.21 3.09 0.18
CA SER A 58 -12.02 4.30 -0.01
C SER A 58 -13.45 4.04 0.47
N PRO A 59 -14.21 5.09 0.88
CA PRO A 59 -15.63 4.94 1.18
C PRO A 59 -16.42 4.33 0.01
N THR A 60 -17.51 3.64 0.32
CA THR A 60 -18.35 2.97 -0.68
C THR A 60 -19.61 3.78 -1.02
N GLY A 61 -20.33 3.39 -2.06
CA GLY A 61 -21.64 3.98 -2.37
C GLY A 61 -21.56 5.45 -2.80
N ALA A 62 -22.48 6.26 -2.27
CA ALA A 62 -22.58 7.68 -2.61
C ALA A 62 -21.43 8.54 -2.06
N ASP A 63 -20.71 8.03 -1.04
CA ASP A 63 -19.60 8.72 -0.40
C ASP A 63 -18.24 8.38 -1.04
N ALA A 64 -18.24 7.56 -2.10
CA ALA A 64 -17.02 7.15 -2.75
C ALA A 64 -16.19 8.31 -3.28
N THR A 65 -14.89 8.22 -3.01
CA THR A 65 -13.91 9.27 -3.28
C THR A 65 -13.14 9.04 -4.57
N GLY A 66 -13.26 7.85 -5.17
CA GLY A 66 -12.59 7.48 -6.40
C GLY A 66 -13.36 7.99 -7.61
N TYR A 67 -12.63 8.49 -8.61
CA TYR A 67 -13.22 8.89 -9.88
C TYR A 67 -12.28 8.55 -11.03
N ASN A 68 -12.84 7.96 -12.09
CA ASN A 68 -12.11 7.68 -13.31
C ASN A 68 -12.74 8.36 -14.52
N VAL A 69 -11.89 8.59 -15.52
CA VAL A 69 -12.28 8.96 -16.87
C VAL A 69 -11.67 7.95 -17.82
N MET A 70 -12.51 7.14 -18.48
CA MET A 70 -12.09 6.07 -19.38
C MET A 70 -12.63 6.29 -20.81
N PRO A 71 -11.76 6.52 -21.79
CA PRO A 71 -12.13 6.49 -23.21
C PRO A 71 -12.35 5.04 -23.67
N LEU A 72 -13.43 4.78 -24.41
CA LEU A 72 -13.73 3.48 -24.99
C LEU A 72 -14.02 3.63 -26.50
N PRO A 73 -13.26 2.96 -27.39
CA PRO A 73 -13.56 2.97 -28.81
C PRO A 73 -14.92 2.33 -29.08
N GLN A 74 -15.76 3.00 -29.86
CA GLN A 74 -17.13 2.59 -30.11
C GLN A 74 -17.60 3.05 -31.50
N VAL A 75 -17.70 2.09 -32.43
CA VAL A 75 -17.96 2.32 -33.86
C VAL A 75 -19.35 2.89 -34.17
N ASP A 76 -20.32 2.68 -33.29
CA ASP A 76 -21.71 3.13 -33.45
C ASP A 76 -21.96 4.52 -32.82
N THR A 77 -20.90 5.31 -32.59
CA THR A 77 -21.00 6.66 -32.05
C THR A 77 -20.38 7.72 -32.96
N PRO A 78 -20.88 8.97 -32.96
CA PRO A 78 -20.46 10.00 -33.92
C PRO A 78 -18.96 10.30 -33.95
N ASN A 79 -18.26 10.12 -32.83
CA ASN A 79 -16.84 10.41 -32.69
C ASN A 79 -15.96 9.15 -32.71
N GLY A 80 -16.55 7.97 -32.96
CA GLY A 80 -15.85 6.68 -32.91
C GLY A 80 -15.43 6.22 -31.51
N TYR A 81 -15.81 6.94 -30.45
CA TYR A 81 -15.58 6.58 -29.05
C TYR A 81 -16.66 7.15 -28.12
N ILE A 82 -16.81 6.53 -26.94
CA ILE A 82 -17.50 7.10 -25.78
C ILE A 82 -16.51 7.37 -24.66
N THR A 83 -16.88 8.25 -23.74
CA THR A 83 -16.16 8.45 -22.50
C THR A 83 -17.03 7.96 -21.35
N LYS A 84 -16.55 6.94 -20.63
CA LYS A 84 -17.17 6.49 -19.38
C LYS A 84 -16.48 7.17 -18.21
N ASN A 85 -17.25 7.90 -17.43
CA ASN A 85 -16.79 8.53 -16.20
C ASN A 85 -17.72 8.10 -15.08
N PHE A 86 -17.19 7.59 -13.98
CA PHE A 86 -18.03 7.16 -12.87
C PHE A 86 -17.24 7.17 -11.56
N PRO A 87 -17.93 7.40 -10.43
CA PRO A 87 -17.34 7.21 -9.13
C PRO A 87 -17.08 5.73 -8.87
N TYR A 88 -15.95 5.44 -8.26
CA TYR A 88 -15.55 4.10 -7.86
C TYR A 88 -15.07 4.09 -6.41
N PHE A 89 -15.10 2.91 -5.81
CA PHE A 89 -14.39 2.64 -4.57
C PHE A 89 -13.43 1.48 -4.80
N GLU A 90 -12.42 1.38 -3.97
CA GLU A 90 -11.43 0.34 -4.08
C GLU A 90 -10.88 -0.07 -2.71
N GLU A 91 -10.22 -1.22 -2.73
CA GLU A 91 -9.34 -1.71 -1.70
C GLU A 91 -7.95 -1.94 -2.30
N ILE A 92 -6.91 -1.65 -1.53
CA ILE A 92 -5.53 -1.94 -1.88
C ILE A 92 -4.75 -2.39 -0.65
N SER A 93 -4.02 -3.50 -0.76
CA SER A 93 -3.20 -4.04 0.32
C SER A 93 -1.73 -4.06 -0.08
N PHE A 94 -0.86 -3.59 0.80
CA PHE A 94 0.59 -3.61 0.64
C PHE A 94 1.25 -4.47 1.72
N SER A 95 2.14 -5.36 1.29
CA SER A 95 2.93 -6.20 2.20
C SER A 95 4.41 -6.16 1.84
N ALA A 96 5.25 -5.92 2.83
CA ALA A 96 6.69 -6.11 2.71
C ALA A 96 7.01 -7.60 2.49
N ILE A 97 8.08 -7.88 1.73
CA ILE A 97 8.53 -9.25 1.45
C ILE A 97 9.84 -9.60 2.16
N ALA A 98 10.00 -10.88 2.45
CA ALA A 98 11.18 -11.45 3.10
C ALA A 98 12.37 -11.77 2.17
N GLY A 99 12.38 -11.23 0.95
CA GLY A 99 13.47 -11.44 0.00
C GLY A 99 14.63 -10.47 0.26
N GLY A 100 15.86 -11.00 0.39
CA GLY A 100 17.06 -10.19 0.63
C GLY A 100 18.15 -10.33 -0.42
N ALA A 101 17.87 -10.97 -1.56
CA ALA A 101 18.87 -11.16 -2.62
C ALA A 101 19.14 -9.81 -3.30
N PRO A 102 20.34 -9.21 -3.12
CA PRO A 102 20.64 -7.93 -3.70
C PRO A 102 21.21 -8.10 -5.13
N ASN A 103 21.13 -7.06 -5.96
CA ASN A 103 21.83 -7.03 -7.25
C ASN A 103 23.33 -6.82 -6.98
N ARG A 104 24.20 -7.61 -7.59
CA ARG A 104 25.65 -7.64 -7.29
C ARG A 104 26.47 -7.42 -8.55
N GLU A 105 27.45 -6.51 -8.44
CA GLU A 105 28.38 -6.18 -9.53
C GLU A 105 29.85 -6.47 -9.12
N GLY A 106 30.07 -7.23 -8.06
CA GLY A 106 31.39 -7.64 -7.58
C GLY A 106 32.03 -6.69 -6.57
N GLN A 107 31.87 -5.37 -6.75
CA GLN A 107 32.44 -4.33 -5.87
C GLN A 107 31.39 -3.69 -4.96
N TYR A 108 30.22 -3.39 -5.51
CA TYR A 108 29.08 -2.83 -4.79
C TYR A 108 27.82 -3.65 -5.08
N THR A 109 26.82 -3.43 -4.24
CA THR A 109 25.53 -4.10 -4.34
C THR A 109 24.41 -3.07 -4.31
N GLN A 110 23.32 -3.36 -5.01
CA GLN A 110 22.08 -2.62 -4.86
C GLN A 110 21.09 -3.47 -4.08
N THR A 111 20.72 -2.99 -2.90
CA THR A 111 19.64 -3.57 -2.11
C THR A 111 18.30 -3.11 -2.67
N SER A 112 17.30 -3.98 -2.54
CA SER A 112 15.94 -3.74 -3.03
C SER A 112 14.95 -4.00 -1.91
N GLY A 113 14.42 -2.94 -1.32
CA GLY A 113 13.22 -3.02 -0.49
C GLY A 113 12.01 -3.18 -1.38
N VAL A 114 11.14 -4.15 -1.09
CA VAL A 114 10.00 -4.46 -1.96
C VAL A 114 8.71 -4.59 -1.16
N LEU A 115 7.64 -3.95 -1.65
CA LEU A 115 6.27 -4.19 -1.25
C LEU A 115 5.52 -4.86 -2.39
N PHE A 116 4.91 -6.02 -2.16
CA PHE A 116 3.87 -6.50 -3.06
C PHE A 116 2.55 -5.81 -2.74
N TYR A 117 1.76 -5.57 -3.79
CA TYR A 117 0.41 -5.07 -3.63
C TYR A 117 -0.59 -5.75 -4.56
N GLU A 118 -1.83 -5.77 -4.14
CA GLU A 118 -3.01 -6.08 -4.95
C GLU A 118 -4.05 -4.98 -4.70
N GLN A 119 -4.74 -4.59 -5.76
CA GLN A 119 -5.76 -3.54 -5.81
C GLN A 119 -7.00 -4.08 -6.53
N ARG A 120 -8.18 -3.74 -6.02
CA ARG A 120 -9.47 -4.08 -6.63
C ARG A 120 -10.40 -2.88 -6.66
N VAL A 121 -10.91 -2.57 -7.85
CA VAL A 121 -11.75 -1.40 -8.12
C VAL A 121 -13.17 -1.83 -8.43
N TYR A 122 -14.13 -1.19 -7.75
CA TYR A 122 -15.54 -1.48 -7.82
C TYR A 122 -16.35 -0.25 -8.20
N ILE A 123 -17.44 -0.45 -8.94
CA ILE A 123 -18.37 0.64 -9.26
C ILE A 123 -19.07 1.10 -7.97
N ALA A 124 -18.93 2.38 -7.61
CA ALA A 124 -19.50 2.91 -6.38
C ALA A 124 -20.98 3.25 -6.49
N ASN A 125 -21.36 3.85 -7.61
CA ASN A 125 -22.73 4.19 -7.92
C ASN A 125 -22.90 4.15 -9.43
N ASN A 126 -23.78 3.28 -9.91
CA ASN A 126 -24.30 3.41 -11.25
C ASN A 126 -25.70 2.81 -11.33
N ALA A 127 -26.69 3.68 -11.57
CA ALA A 127 -27.94 3.27 -12.16
C ALA A 127 -27.62 3.05 -13.64
N ASP A 128 -27.61 1.79 -14.09
CA ASP A 128 -27.67 1.46 -15.51
C ASP A 128 -28.63 2.44 -16.22
N PRO A 129 -28.18 3.18 -17.27
CA PRO A 129 -29.02 4.14 -17.98
C PRO A 129 -30.32 3.53 -18.54
N SER A 130 -30.32 2.21 -18.75
CA SER A 130 -31.49 1.44 -19.20
C SER A 130 -32.34 0.86 -18.07
N GLY A 131 -31.88 0.96 -16.81
CA GLY A 131 -32.55 0.44 -15.62
C GLY A 131 -32.65 -1.09 -15.56
N ALA A 132 -31.92 -1.82 -16.43
CA ALA A 132 -32.08 -3.25 -16.59
C ALA A 132 -31.38 -4.03 -15.46
N GLN A 133 -30.22 -3.61 -14.94
CA GLN A 133 -29.56 -4.22 -13.77
C GLN A 133 -28.61 -3.25 -13.02
N PRO A 134 -28.56 -3.28 -11.67
CA PRO A 134 -27.58 -2.50 -10.91
C PRO A 134 -26.17 -3.10 -11.06
N ILE A 135 -25.24 -2.38 -11.69
CA ILE A 135 -23.82 -2.79 -11.78
C ILE A 135 -22.97 -2.24 -10.60
N GLN A 136 -23.61 -1.57 -9.65
CA GLN A 136 -22.98 -1.17 -8.39
C GLN A 136 -22.30 -2.37 -7.71
N ASN A 137 -21.16 -2.15 -7.06
CA ASN A 137 -20.35 -3.17 -6.39
C ASN A 137 -19.73 -4.23 -7.33
N THR A 138 -19.84 -4.06 -8.65
CA THR A 138 -19.17 -4.95 -9.60
C THR A 138 -17.67 -4.64 -9.63
N LEU A 139 -16.85 -5.68 -9.46
CA LEU A 139 -15.41 -5.62 -9.70
C LEU A 139 -15.17 -5.36 -11.19
N ILE A 140 -14.55 -4.22 -11.51
CA ILE A 140 -14.28 -3.82 -12.90
C ILE A 140 -12.79 -3.81 -13.24
N HIS A 141 -11.93 -3.75 -12.23
CA HIS A 141 -10.50 -3.76 -12.41
C HIS A 141 -9.83 -4.43 -11.22
N ALA A 142 -8.81 -5.23 -11.53
CA ALA A 142 -7.90 -5.79 -10.54
C ALA A 142 -6.48 -5.59 -11.05
N GLU A 143 -5.59 -5.18 -10.17
CA GLU A 143 -4.20 -4.90 -10.46
C GLU A 143 -3.35 -5.52 -9.36
N ASN A 144 -2.24 -6.15 -9.72
CA ASN A 144 -1.24 -6.58 -8.75
C ASN A 144 0.17 -6.23 -9.24
N GLY A 145 1.08 -6.04 -8.29
CA GLY A 145 2.41 -5.56 -8.64
C GLY A 145 3.34 -5.42 -7.46
N ALA A 146 4.40 -4.66 -7.68
CA ALA A 146 5.42 -4.39 -6.68
C ALA A 146 5.82 -2.92 -6.67
N TRP A 147 6.03 -2.38 -5.47
CA TRP A 147 6.83 -1.17 -5.26
C TRP A 147 8.22 -1.56 -4.82
N LEU A 148 9.24 -0.90 -5.39
CA LEU A 148 10.63 -1.14 -5.07
C LEU A 148 11.31 0.15 -4.62
N TYR A 149 12.20 0.04 -3.63
CA TYR A 149 13.11 1.07 -3.18
C TYR A 149 14.54 0.54 -3.29
N HIS A 150 15.39 1.22 -4.05
CA HIS A 150 16.77 0.79 -4.27
C HIS A 150 17.78 1.63 -3.49
N ASN A 151 18.83 0.98 -3.01
CA ASN A 151 19.96 1.68 -2.42
C ASN A 151 21.28 0.99 -2.80
N ILE A 152 22.25 1.77 -3.29
CA ILE A 152 23.60 1.27 -3.58
C ILE A 152 24.43 1.35 -2.31
N MET A 153 25.13 0.25 -1.99
CA MET A 153 26.02 0.15 -0.83
C MET A 153 27.19 -0.79 -1.12
N ASN A 154 28.13 -0.86 -0.17
CA ASN A 154 29.24 -1.83 -0.23
C ASN A 154 28.71 -3.25 -0.34
N GLN A 155 29.34 -4.05 -1.20
CA GLN A 155 29.01 -5.47 -1.30
C GLN A 155 29.63 -6.23 -0.12
N LEU A 156 28.86 -7.15 0.48
CA LEU A 156 29.42 -8.13 1.42
C LEU A 156 30.22 -9.22 0.69
N GLU A 157 31.25 -9.75 1.34
CA GLU A 157 32.03 -10.87 0.82
C GLU A 157 31.16 -12.12 0.65
N GLY A 158 31.23 -12.79 -0.51
CA GLY A 158 30.44 -14.00 -0.75
C GLY A 158 28.93 -13.82 -0.50
N PRO A 159 28.14 -14.90 -0.45
CA PRO A 159 26.70 -14.77 -0.21
C PRO A 159 26.35 -14.27 1.19
N TYR A 160 27.18 -14.54 2.21
CA TYR A 160 26.91 -14.28 3.64
C TYR A 160 28.16 -13.89 4.46
N GLY A 161 29.19 -13.34 3.83
CA GLY A 161 30.44 -13.00 4.52
C GLY A 161 30.24 -11.88 5.54
N PRO A 162 31.06 -11.88 6.61
CA PRO A 162 30.93 -10.91 7.70
C PRO A 162 31.43 -9.50 7.31
N ASP A 163 32.27 -9.43 6.29
CA ASP A 163 32.98 -8.22 5.89
C ASP A 163 32.52 -7.69 4.52
N PHE A 164 32.91 -6.46 4.21
CA PHE A 164 32.71 -5.87 2.89
C PHE A 164 33.85 -6.26 1.95
N VAL A 165 33.53 -6.49 0.68
CA VAL A 165 34.53 -6.61 -0.38
C VAL A 165 35.34 -5.30 -0.41
N PRO A 166 36.67 -5.34 -0.23
CA PRO A 166 37.49 -4.14 -0.30
C PRO A 166 37.40 -3.50 -1.68
N ASP A 167 36.99 -2.23 -1.75
CA ASP A 167 36.97 -1.44 -2.97
C ASP A 167 37.83 -0.16 -2.78
N PRO A 168 38.91 0.02 -3.55
CA PRO A 168 39.70 1.26 -3.51
C PRO A 168 39.00 2.44 -4.18
N ASN A 169 37.89 2.24 -4.90
CA ASN A 169 37.15 3.28 -5.60
C ASN A 169 35.96 3.80 -4.77
N LEU A 170 35.43 4.96 -5.18
CA LEU A 170 34.21 5.51 -4.58
C LEU A 170 32.99 4.71 -5.08
N ILE A 171 32.21 4.17 -4.13
CA ILE A 171 30.92 3.53 -4.39
C ILE A 171 30.02 4.48 -5.18
N PRO A 172 29.37 4.04 -6.27
CA PRO A 172 28.39 4.87 -6.97
C PRO A 172 27.26 5.31 -6.04
N SER A 173 26.88 6.59 -6.13
CA SER A 173 25.70 7.08 -5.41
C SER A 173 24.40 6.64 -6.11
N GLN A 174 23.40 6.24 -5.33
CA GLN A 174 22.07 5.95 -5.86
C GLN A 174 21.45 7.24 -6.42
N ASN A 175 21.01 7.21 -7.68
CA ASN A 175 20.27 8.32 -8.26
C ASN A 175 18.89 8.42 -7.59
N LEU A 176 18.63 9.54 -6.91
CA LEU A 176 17.37 9.79 -6.21
C LEU A 176 16.18 9.96 -7.16
N ALA A 177 16.41 10.35 -8.42
CA ALA A 177 15.36 10.51 -9.42
C ALA A 177 14.80 9.17 -9.97
N THR A 178 15.47 8.05 -9.68
CA THR A 178 15.07 6.70 -10.10
C THR A 178 15.19 5.69 -8.96
N GLN A 179 15.13 6.18 -7.72
CA GLN A 179 15.31 5.37 -6.52
C GLN A 179 14.10 4.47 -6.24
N TYR A 180 12.91 4.91 -6.66
CA TYR A 180 11.67 4.20 -6.43
C TYR A 180 11.10 3.71 -7.76
N ASN A 181 10.45 2.54 -7.71
CA ASN A 181 9.90 1.91 -8.89
C ASN A 181 8.52 1.32 -8.57
N LYS A 182 7.57 1.46 -9.48
CA LYS A 182 6.28 0.74 -9.46
C LYS A 182 6.25 -0.21 -10.65
N GLN A 183 6.10 -1.49 -10.37
CA GLN A 183 5.87 -2.54 -11.35
C GLN A 183 4.41 -2.95 -11.30
N ILE A 184 3.78 -3.00 -12.47
CA ILE A 184 2.37 -3.34 -12.61
C ILE A 184 2.24 -4.50 -13.59
N SER A 185 1.48 -5.51 -13.18
CA SER A 185 0.93 -6.51 -14.09
C SER A 185 -0.57 -6.31 -14.15
N VAL A 186 -1.07 -5.81 -15.28
CA VAL A 186 -2.50 -5.68 -15.49
C VAL A 186 -3.00 -6.97 -16.15
N PRO A 187 -4.06 -7.62 -15.65
CA PRO A 187 -4.60 -8.87 -16.20
C PRO A 187 -5.13 -8.74 -17.65
N HIS A 188 -5.07 -7.54 -18.22
CA HIS A 188 -5.34 -7.23 -19.63
C HIS A 188 -4.07 -7.26 -20.50
N GLY A 189 -2.99 -7.93 -20.10
CA GLY A 189 -1.84 -8.17 -20.99
C GLY A 189 -0.82 -7.05 -21.10
N VAL A 190 -0.78 -6.12 -20.13
CA VAL A 190 0.21 -5.04 -20.10
C VAL A 190 1.10 -5.18 -18.88
N SER A 191 2.42 -5.12 -19.09
CA SER A 191 3.42 -5.01 -18.03
C SER A 191 4.04 -3.62 -18.05
N ILE A 192 4.07 -2.96 -16.89
CA ILE A 192 4.49 -1.57 -16.77
C ILE A 192 5.58 -1.47 -15.71
N LEU A 193 6.67 -0.76 -16.04
CA LEU A 193 7.71 -0.36 -15.11
C LEU A 193 7.78 1.16 -15.10
N MET A 194 7.46 1.76 -13.97
CA MET A 194 7.63 3.19 -13.72
C MET A 194 8.78 3.40 -12.77
N THR A 195 9.67 4.35 -13.08
CA THR A 195 10.80 4.74 -12.21
C THR A 195 10.60 6.17 -11.75
N GLY A 196 11.11 6.55 -10.58
CA GLY A 196 10.95 7.91 -10.07
C GLY A 196 11.55 8.19 -8.70
N GLY A 197 11.06 9.27 -8.10
CA GLY A 197 11.70 10.00 -7.00
C GLY A 197 12.27 11.36 -7.47
N PRO A 198 12.93 12.12 -6.58
CA PRO A 198 12.96 11.91 -5.13
C PRO A 198 11.57 12.07 -4.49
N VAL A 199 11.46 11.69 -3.22
CA VAL A 199 10.28 12.02 -2.40
C VAL A 199 10.24 13.53 -2.19
N ASN A 200 9.06 14.13 -2.39
CA ASN A 200 8.79 15.51 -2.01
C ASN A 200 7.96 15.53 -0.73
N SER A 201 8.24 16.48 0.17
CA SER A 201 7.47 16.66 1.40
C SER A 201 6.96 18.09 1.50
N GLY A 202 5.81 18.26 2.17
CA GLY A 202 5.20 19.57 2.37
C GLY A 202 4.24 19.59 3.56
N THR A 203 3.61 20.73 3.75
CA THR A 203 2.61 20.99 4.79
C THR A 203 1.37 21.63 4.17
N GLY A 204 0.21 21.43 4.76
CA GLY A 204 -1.05 21.84 4.15
C GLY A 204 -1.43 20.92 2.99
N ASN A 205 -2.48 21.30 2.27
CA ASN A 205 -3.00 20.47 1.18
C ASN A 205 -1.96 20.33 0.06
N PRO A 206 -1.68 19.10 -0.42
CA PRO A 206 -0.88 18.92 -1.62
C PRO A 206 -1.57 19.48 -2.87
N VAL A 207 -0.78 19.68 -3.91
CA VAL A 207 -1.26 20.04 -5.25
C VAL A 207 -1.22 18.80 -6.13
N PHE A 208 -2.32 18.53 -6.81
CA PHE A 208 -2.47 17.39 -7.72
C PHE A 208 -2.22 17.82 -9.17
N PRO A 209 -1.53 17.00 -9.98
CA PRO A 209 -1.53 17.13 -11.43
C PRO A 209 -2.96 17.21 -11.96
N THR A 210 -3.22 18.17 -12.84
CA THR A 210 -4.51 18.31 -13.54
C THR A 210 -4.44 17.70 -14.93
N ALA A 211 -5.59 17.27 -15.46
CA ALA A 211 -5.70 16.77 -16.81
C ALA A 211 -5.26 17.83 -17.84
N ASP A 212 -4.51 17.41 -18.86
CA ASP A 212 -4.17 18.27 -20.00
C ASP A 212 -5.42 18.50 -20.85
N ARG A 213 -5.98 19.72 -20.75
CA ARG A 213 -7.20 20.14 -21.46
C ARG A 213 -7.00 20.27 -22.98
N THR A 214 -5.80 20.03 -23.49
CA THR A 214 -5.54 19.94 -24.93
C THR A 214 -5.59 18.51 -25.47
N GLN A 215 -5.70 17.51 -24.59
CA GLN A 215 -5.73 16.09 -24.96
C GLN A 215 -7.11 15.48 -24.76
N LEU A 216 -7.45 14.51 -25.60
CA LEU A 216 -8.69 13.76 -25.47
C LEU A 216 -8.67 12.91 -24.19
N PRO A 217 -9.83 12.66 -23.55
CA PRO A 217 -11.14 13.25 -23.85
C PRO A 217 -11.34 14.65 -23.23
N PHE A 218 -10.35 15.19 -22.53
CA PHE A 218 -10.46 16.42 -21.74
C PHE A 218 -10.51 17.74 -22.52
N THR A 219 -10.39 17.68 -23.85
CA THR A 219 -10.73 18.80 -24.74
C THR A 219 -12.22 19.15 -24.67
N ASP A 220 -13.07 18.19 -24.29
CA ASP A 220 -14.45 18.44 -23.92
C ASP A 220 -14.47 19.03 -22.48
N PRO A 221 -14.91 20.30 -22.31
CA PRO A 221 -14.92 20.95 -21.01
C PRO A 221 -15.95 20.36 -20.03
N THR A 222 -16.87 19.51 -20.50
CA THR A 222 -17.84 18.82 -19.64
C THR A 222 -17.24 17.62 -18.92
N ILE A 223 -16.08 17.12 -19.37
CA ILE A 223 -15.38 16.02 -18.73
C ILE A 223 -14.72 16.51 -17.44
N ILE A 224 -15.09 15.87 -16.34
CA ILE A 224 -14.58 16.14 -15.00
C ILE A 224 -13.12 15.68 -14.93
N ASP A 225 -12.25 16.54 -14.42
CA ASP A 225 -10.86 16.19 -14.12
C ASP A 225 -10.82 15.43 -12.78
N PRO A 226 -10.33 14.18 -12.73
CA PRO A 226 -10.28 13.40 -11.48
C PRO A 226 -9.53 14.06 -10.33
N SER A 227 -8.57 14.95 -10.59
CA SER A 227 -7.89 15.72 -9.54
C SER A 227 -8.84 16.61 -8.71
N THR A 228 -10.01 16.95 -9.26
CA THR A 228 -11.03 17.71 -8.55
C THR A 228 -11.63 16.92 -7.39
N TYR A 229 -11.74 15.59 -7.47
CA TYR A 229 -12.24 14.75 -6.38
C TYR A 229 -11.27 14.75 -5.19
N LEU A 230 -9.96 14.71 -5.45
CA LEU A 230 -8.93 14.82 -4.41
C LEU A 230 -8.98 16.19 -3.72
N THR A 231 -9.07 17.26 -4.52
CA THR A 231 -9.15 18.63 -4.01
C THR A 231 -10.43 18.88 -3.20
N GLN A 232 -11.57 18.37 -3.67
CA GLN A 232 -12.86 18.49 -2.98
C GLN A 232 -12.89 17.70 -1.67
N GLN A 233 -12.27 16.51 -1.63
CA GLN A 233 -12.15 15.73 -0.40
C GLN A 233 -11.38 16.52 0.67
N LEU A 234 -10.24 17.13 0.32
CA LEU A 234 -9.48 17.97 1.23
C LEU A 234 -10.23 19.23 1.67
N ALA A 235 -10.99 19.85 0.76
CA ALA A 235 -11.86 20.97 1.11
C ALA A 235 -12.96 20.55 2.10
N GLY A 236 -13.52 19.36 1.94
CA GLY A 236 -14.51 18.77 2.84
C GLY A 236 -13.94 18.47 4.24
N LEU A 237 -12.69 18.03 4.32
CA LEU A 237 -11.98 17.90 5.61
C LEU A 237 -11.75 19.27 6.26
N ASN A 238 -11.26 20.25 5.50
CA ASN A 238 -11.01 21.60 6.01
C ASN A 238 -12.30 22.25 6.55
N ALA A 239 -13.44 22.03 5.89
CA ALA A 239 -14.75 22.49 6.37
C ALA A 239 -15.17 21.87 7.72
N LYS A 240 -14.61 20.71 8.08
CA LYS A 240 -14.78 20.04 9.37
C LYS A 240 -13.68 20.40 10.38
N GLY A 241 -12.76 21.31 10.04
CA GLY A 241 -11.61 21.68 10.86
C GLY A 241 -10.48 20.66 10.86
N ILE A 242 -10.50 19.69 9.93
CA ILE A 242 -9.45 18.69 9.76
C ILE A 242 -8.55 19.15 8.61
N THR A 243 -7.25 19.31 8.87
CA THR A 243 -6.27 19.84 7.91
C THR A 243 -5.13 18.86 7.69
N VAL A 244 -4.54 18.85 6.50
CA VAL A 244 -3.26 18.15 6.27
C VAL A 244 -2.15 18.88 7.02
N THR A 245 -1.55 18.24 8.01
CA THR A 245 -0.45 18.79 8.80
C THR A 245 0.88 18.66 8.07
N ASN A 246 1.11 17.50 7.46
CA ASN A 246 2.24 17.20 6.59
C ASN A 246 1.83 16.18 5.53
N TYR A 247 2.56 16.17 4.43
CA TYR A 247 2.48 15.12 3.43
C TYR A 247 3.87 14.78 2.90
N SER A 248 3.99 13.54 2.42
CA SER A 248 5.09 13.09 1.56
C SER A 248 4.51 12.51 0.29
N SER A 249 5.15 12.78 -0.84
CA SER A 249 4.68 12.36 -2.15
C SER A 249 5.79 11.80 -3.00
N ILE A 250 5.42 10.88 -3.89
CA ILE A 250 6.34 10.34 -4.88
C ILE A 250 5.67 10.22 -6.24
N THR A 251 6.39 10.65 -7.27
CA THR A 251 5.98 10.50 -8.67
C THR A 251 6.89 9.48 -9.35
N VAL A 252 6.28 8.53 -10.05
CA VAL A 252 6.97 7.57 -10.92
C VAL A 252 6.38 7.61 -12.32
N SER A 253 7.19 7.35 -13.34
CA SER A 253 6.76 7.37 -14.74
C SER A 253 7.48 6.34 -15.60
N THR A 254 6.79 5.85 -16.63
CA THR A 254 7.37 4.98 -17.66
C THR A 254 8.32 5.73 -18.60
N THR A 255 8.27 7.06 -18.63
CA THR A 255 9.13 7.89 -19.47
C THR A 255 10.43 8.29 -18.77
N ASN A 256 10.55 8.02 -17.46
CA ASN A 256 11.79 8.21 -16.73
C ASN A 256 12.81 7.14 -17.12
N GLN A 257 14.10 7.42 -16.88
CA GLN A 257 15.17 6.49 -17.20
C GLN A 257 14.93 5.12 -16.54
N GLY A 258 15.02 4.05 -17.33
CA GLY A 258 14.77 2.68 -16.90
C GLY A 258 13.29 2.28 -16.86
N GLY A 259 12.36 3.21 -17.10
CA GLY A 259 10.93 2.92 -17.22
C GLY A 259 10.54 2.37 -18.59
N GLY A 260 9.33 1.81 -18.68
CA GLY A 260 8.79 1.32 -19.94
C GLY A 260 7.42 0.67 -19.82
N VAL A 261 6.82 0.44 -20.99
CA VAL A 261 5.56 -0.29 -21.15
C VAL A 261 5.79 -1.45 -22.12
N SER A 262 5.36 -2.64 -21.72
CA SER A 262 5.34 -3.83 -22.57
C SER A 262 3.90 -4.26 -22.80
N ASN A 263 3.42 -4.08 -24.03
CA ASN A 263 2.10 -4.51 -24.48
C ASN A 263 2.22 -5.89 -25.14
N ILE A 264 1.27 -6.80 -24.92
CA ILE A 264 1.18 -8.02 -25.74
C ILE A 264 0.46 -7.72 -27.07
N ASN A 265 0.22 -8.75 -27.88
CA ASN A 265 -0.17 -8.60 -29.29
C ASN A 265 -1.47 -7.82 -29.51
N PHE A 266 -2.47 -8.02 -28.65
CA PHE A 266 -3.77 -7.38 -28.81
C PHE A 266 -3.69 -5.88 -28.55
N GLU A 267 -3.10 -5.48 -27.41
CA GLU A 267 -2.94 -4.10 -26.98
C GLU A 267 -2.03 -3.36 -27.95
N SER A 268 -0.96 -4.00 -28.41
CA SER A 268 -0.06 -3.45 -29.45
C SER A 268 -0.79 -3.09 -30.75
N SER A 269 -1.94 -3.72 -31.02
CA SER A 269 -2.71 -3.54 -32.24
C SER A 269 -3.97 -2.70 -32.07
N PHE A 270 -4.63 -2.73 -30.91
CA PHE A 270 -6.02 -2.25 -30.75
C PHE A 270 -6.30 -1.41 -29.50
N GLY A 271 -5.34 -1.28 -28.58
CA GLY A 271 -5.58 -0.60 -27.30
C GLY A 271 -4.28 -0.40 -26.55
N LYS A 272 -3.33 0.30 -27.19
CA LYS A 272 -1.95 0.34 -26.76
C LYS A 272 -1.80 1.28 -25.58
N VAL A 273 -1.16 0.82 -24.52
CA VAL A 273 -0.66 1.72 -23.48
C VAL A 273 0.64 2.34 -23.98
N LEU A 274 0.65 3.66 -24.19
CA LEU A 274 1.82 4.41 -24.65
C LEU A 274 2.74 4.79 -23.50
N SER A 275 2.15 5.28 -22.41
CA SER A 275 2.89 5.72 -21.23
C SER A 275 1.98 5.76 -20.01
N MET A 276 2.61 5.74 -18.85
CA MET A 276 1.92 5.85 -17.58
C MET A 276 2.75 6.67 -16.61
N ASN A 277 2.09 7.47 -15.78
CA ASN A 277 2.68 8.11 -14.63
C ASN A 277 1.69 8.12 -13.48
N THR A 278 2.19 8.12 -12.25
CA THR A 278 1.36 8.23 -11.07
C THR A 278 2.08 9.00 -9.97
N THR A 279 1.32 9.78 -9.22
CA THR A 279 1.79 10.43 -8.00
C THR A 279 0.98 9.92 -6.83
N TRP A 280 1.68 9.47 -5.78
CA TRP A 280 1.11 8.98 -4.53
C TRP A 280 1.47 9.95 -3.41
N TYR A 281 0.52 10.22 -2.52
CA TYR A 281 0.62 11.15 -1.41
C TYR A 281 0.21 10.43 -0.12
N VAL A 282 1.09 10.43 0.88
CA VAL A 282 0.78 10.03 2.24
C VAL A 282 0.61 11.30 3.06
N GLU A 283 -0.52 11.44 3.72
CA GLU A 283 -0.91 12.65 4.42
C GLU A 283 -1.24 12.37 5.87
N THR A 284 -0.62 13.14 6.77
CA THR A 284 -0.99 13.14 8.19
C THR A 284 -2.00 14.24 8.45
N LEU A 285 -3.19 13.88 8.91
CA LEU A 285 -4.27 14.81 9.21
C LEU A 285 -4.19 15.33 10.66
N SER A 286 -4.76 16.51 10.94
CA SER A 286 -4.72 17.15 12.26
C SER A 286 -5.47 16.39 13.36
N ASN A 287 -6.34 15.45 12.98
CA ASN A 287 -7.01 14.50 13.86
C ASN A 287 -6.18 13.22 14.11
N GLY A 288 -4.90 13.20 13.71
CA GLY A 288 -3.99 12.07 13.90
C GLY A 288 -4.22 10.88 12.96
N THR A 289 -5.19 10.94 12.05
CA THR A 289 -5.39 9.90 11.03
C THR A 289 -4.48 10.11 9.83
N THR A 290 -4.18 9.03 9.12
CA THR A 290 -3.40 9.05 7.88
C THR A 290 -4.32 8.71 6.71
N GLN A 291 -4.17 9.43 5.60
CA GLN A 291 -4.81 9.07 4.33
C GLN A 291 -3.77 8.89 3.22
N LEU A 292 -4.15 8.10 2.22
CA LEU A 292 -3.38 7.86 1.01
C LEU A 292 -4.17 8.40 -0.18
N GLN A 293 -3.59 9.33 -0.92
CA GLN A 293 -4.17 9.80 -2.18
C GLN A 293 -3.27 9.42 -3.33
N TYR A 294 -3.85 9.10 -4.48
CA TYR A 294 -3.08 9.00 -5.71
C TYR A 294 -3.85 9.57 -6.88
N ILE A 295 -3.08 9.96 -7.89
CA ILE A 295 -3.58 10.19 -9.25
C ILE A 295 -2.70 9.43 -10.22
N GLN A 296 -3.33 8.80 -11.20
CA GLN A 296 -2.71 7.94 -12.19
C GLN A 296 -3.16 8.42 -13.56
N ASN A 297 -2.20 8.69 -14.44
CA ASN A 297 -2.45 9.12 -15.80
C ASN A 297 -1.86 8.09 -16.75
N ILE A 298 -2.73 7.45 -17.52
CA ILE A 298 -2.43 6.45 -18.53
C ILE A 298 -2.73 7.08 -19.90
N VAL A 299 -1.77 7.01 -20.81
CA VAL A 299 -2.00 7.40 -22.20
C VAL A 299 -2.30 6.13 -22.99
N LEU A 300 -3.55 5.99 -23.43
CA LEU A 300 -4.04 4.90 -24.28
C LEU A 300 -4.06 5.37 -25.73
N GLU A 301 -3.76 4.50 -26.67
CA GLU A 301 -3.91 4.74 -28.10
C GLU A 301 -4.89 3.75 -28.71
N PHE A 302 -5.95 4.29 -29.32
CA PHE A 302 -6.95 3.52 -30.05
C PHE A 302 -6.95 3.92 -31.53
N ILE A 303 -7.42 3.02 -32.37
CA ILE A 303 -7.68 3.35 -33.78
C ILE A 303 -9.09 3.95 -33.88
N ILE A 304 -9.18 5.24 -34.18
CA ILE A 304 -10.42 5.97 -34.40
C ILE A 304 -10.43 6.42 -35.85
N ASP A 305 -11.45 6.04 -36.60
CA ASP A 305 -11.57 6.33 -38.05
C ASP A 305 -10.31 5.98 -38.87
N GLY A 306 -9.65 4.87 -38.48
CA GLY A 306 -8.43 4.39 -39.13
C GLY A 306 -7.14 5.09 -38.70
N LEU A 307 -7.19 6.02 -37.75
CA LEU A 307 -6.04 6.78 -37.26
C LEU A 307 -5.71 6.44 -35.79
N PRO A 308 -4.42 6.20 -35.46
CA PRO A 308 -3.98 6.13 -34.07
C PRO A 308 -4.27 7.45 -33.36
N THR A 309 -5.07 7.37 -32.31
CA THR A 309 -5.55 8.52 -31.55
C THR A 309 -5.25 8.30 -30.07
N PRO A 310 -4.43 9.16 -29.45
CA PRO A 310 -4.11 9.07 -28.03
C PRO A 310 -5.22 9.67 -27.17
N PHE A 311 -5.46 9.04 -26.03
CA PHE A 311 -6.39 9.49 -25.01
C PHE A 311 -5.75 9.39 -23.63
N LEU A 312 -6.06 10.37 -22.79
CA LEU A 312 -5.82 10.33 -21.36
C LEU A 312 -6.91 9.50 -20.68
N HIS A 313 -6.48 8.47 -19.97
CA HIS A 313 -7.27 7.76 -18.98
C HIS A 313 -6.69 8.11 -17.61
N ILE A 314 -7.49 8.82 -16.80
CA ILE A 314 -7.04 9.30 -15.50
C ILE A 314 -7.93 8.70 -14.43
N ASP A 315 -7.28 8.13 -13.41
CA ASP A 315 -7.89 7.61 -12.19
C ASP A 315 -7.33 8.37 -10.99
N ALA A 316 -8.19 8.74 -10.04
CA ALA A 316 -7.77 9.34 -8.79
C ALA A 316 -8.64 8.83 -7.63
N ASN A 317 -8.03 8.61 -6.47
CA ASN A 317 -8.77 8.23 -5.27
C ASN A 317 -8.11 8.72 -3.97
N THR A 318 -8.92 8.77 -2.92
CA THR A 318 -8.52 8.95 -1.53
C THR A 318 -8.87 7.70 -0.73
N LEU A 319 -7.90 7.16 0.00
CA LEU A 319 -8.03 5.94 0.78
C LEU A 319 -7.70 6.22 2.24
N GLN A 320 -8.36 5.48 3.12
CA GLN A 320 -8.07 5.47 4.56
C GLN A 320 -7.42 4.15 4.94
N LEU A 321 -6.40 4.22 5.80
CA LEU A 321 -5.81 3.03 6.38
C LEU A 321 -6.85 2.35 7.26
N VAL A 322 -7.10 1.06 7.04
CA VAL A 322 -8.01 0.26 7.88
C VAL A 322 -7.24 -0.79 8.69
N GLU A 323 -6.03 -1.12 8.23
CA GLU A 323 -5.18 -2.11 8.89
C GLU A 323 -3.71 -1.88 8.52
N THR A 324 -2.80 -2.10 9.46
CA THR A 324 -1.36 -2.13 9.20
C THR A 324 -0.63 -3.22 9.98
N PHE A 325 0.63 -3.42 9.64
CA PHE A 325 1.51 -4.42 10.22
C PHE A 325 2.81 -3.76 10.67
N VAL A 326 3.18 -3.96 11.94
CA VAL A 326 4.40 -3.40 12.53
C VAL A 326 5.29 -4.50 13.09
N GLN A 327 6.60 -4.38 12.83
CA GLN A 327 7.60 -5.23 13.46
C GLN A 327 7.98 -4.62 14.81
N VAL A 328 7.93 -5.42 15.87
CA VAL A 328 8.33 -5.01 17.23
C VAL A 328 9.59 -5.79 17.61
N ASN A 329 10.72 -5.09 17.68
CA ASN A 329 12.01 -5.66 18.04
C ASN A 329 12.14 -5.79 19.57
N SER A 330 12.62 -6.92 20.07
CA SER A 330 12.75 -7.13 21.52
C SER A 330 13.86 -6.27 22.15
N THR A 331 14.79 -5.74 21.34
CA THR A 331 15.91 -4.92 21.80
C THR A 331 15.59 -3.41 21.89
N GLN A 332 14.35 -3.00 21.61
CA GLN A 332 13.97 -1.59 21.52
C GLN A 332 12.77 -1.25 22.43
N PRO A 333 12.86 -0.24 23.29
CA PRO A 333 11.74 0.19 24.11
C PRO A 333 10.76 1.05 23.29
N TRP A 334 9.47 0.98 23.64
CA TRP A 334 8.40 1.86 23.15
C TRP A 334 8.49 2.29 21.68
N GLN A 335 8.40 1.32 20.78
CA GLN A 335 8.47 1.51 19.33
C GLN A 335 7.18 2.16 18.82
N ASP A 336 7.32 3.28 18.12
CA ASP A 336 6.20 3.99 17.50
C ASP A 336 5.61 3.16 16.35
N THR A 337 4.28 3.00 16.36
CA THR A 337 3.56 2.25 15.33
C THR A 337 3.14 3.12 14.14
N GLY A 338 3.26 4.44 14.24
CA GLY A 338 2.67 5.41 13.31
C GLY A 338 1.16 5.62 13.50
N ILE A 339 0.53 4.89 14.43
CA ILE A 339 -0.91 4.96 14.68
C ILE A 339 -1.19 5.91 15.85
N THR A 340 -2.08 6.88 15.63
CA THR A 340 -2.60 7.74 16.70
C THR A 340 -4.01 7.31 17.08
N VAL A 341 -4.20 6.96 18.35
CA VAL A 341 -5.52 6.61 18.89
C VAL A 341 -6.24 7.91 19.26
N GLN A 342 -7.41 8.16 18.68
CA GLN A 342 -8.28 9.29 19.01
C GLN A 342 -9.75 8.88 18.91
N GLY A 343 -10.45 8.82 20.05
CA GLY A 343 -11.89 8.53 20.12
C GLY A 343 -12.25 7.06 19.87
N SER A 344 -11.92 6.52 18.71
CA SER A 344 -12.12 5.10 18.36
C SER A 344 -10.96 4.26 18.87
N PRO A 345 -11.24 3.12 19.52
CA PRO A 345 -10.19 2.22 19.96
C PRO A 345 -9.68 1.38 18.79
N VAL A 346 -8.39 1.02 18.81
CA VAL A 346 -7.77 0.17 17.80
C VAL A 346 -7.59 -1.25 18.33
N THR A 347 -7.66 -2.24 17.45
CA THR A 347 -7.49 -3.66 17.79
C THR A 347 -6.09 -4.13 17.41
N ILE A 348 -5.38 -4.74 18.36
CA ILE A 348 -3.99 -5.16 18.21
C ILE A 348 -3.91 -6.68 18.38
N SER A 349 -3.22 -7.37 17.49
CA SER A 349 -3.04 -8.83 17.56
C SER A 349 -1.65 -9.26 17.10
N TYR A 350 -1.07 -10.23 17.81
CA TYR A 350 0.12 -10.95 17.36
C TYR A 350 -0.17 -11.71 16.07
N LYS A 351 0.82 -11.80 15.17
CA LYS A 351 0.72 -12.59 13.94
C LYS A 351 1.79 -13.64 13.80
N SER A 352 3.05 -13.26 14.01
CA SER A 352 4.17 -14.18 13.81
C SER A 352 5.44 -13.64 14.47
N GLY A 353 6.53 -14.39 14.37
CA GLY A 353 7.79 -14.08 15.03
C GLY A 353 7.84 -14.64 16.45
N LEU A 354 9.05 -14.70 16.98
CA LEU A 354 9.34 -15.16 18.33
C LEU A 354 10.46 -14.28 18.88
N TRP A 355 10.48 -14.10 20.19
CA TRP A 355 11.53 -13.36 20.87
C TRP A 355 11.83 -13.92 22.27
N THR A 356 12.87 -13.40 22.91
CA THR A 356 13.10 -13.60 24.34
C THR A 356 13.60 -12.31 24.97
N ALA A 357 13.15 -12.06 26.20
CA ALA A 357 13.66 -11.07 27.15
C ALA A 357 14.87 -11.59 27.96
N ASP A 358 15.12 -12.90 27.96
CA ASP A 358 16.28 -13.48 28.66
C ASP A 358 16.59 -14.86 28.05
N PRO A 359 17.72 -15.01 27.32
CA PRO A 359 18.14 -16.28 26.74
C PRO A 359 18.44 -17.39 27.77
N ALA A 360 18.58 -17.07 29.06
CA ALA A 360 18.73 -18.06 30.13
C ALA A 360 17.38 -18.64 30.60
N THR A 361 16.26 -18.03 30.23
CA THR A 361 14.91 -18.51 30.56
C THR A 361 14.36 -19.45 29.48
N ASN A 362 13.28 -20.17 29.79
CA ASN A 362 12.59 -21.07 28.85
C ASN A 362 13.51 -22.10 28.14
N ASN A 363 14.57 -22.54 28.80
CA ASN A 363 15.63 -23.40 28.24
C ASN A 363 16.28 -22.81 26.97
N GLY A 364 16.38 -21.48 26.88
CA GLY A 364 16.92 -20.75 25.73
C GLY A 364 15.99 -20.67 24.52
N ASN A 365 14.75 -21.16 24.62
CA ASN A 365 13.79 -21.07 23.52
C ASN A 365 13.12 -19.70 23.49
N LEU A 366 13.01 -19.15 22.28
CA LEU A 366 12.16 -17.98 22.02
C LEU A 366 10.68 -18.33 22.21
N TYR A 367 9.87 -17.33 22.51
CA TYR A 367 8.43 -17.45 22.77
C TYR A 367 7.63 -16.38 22.02
N ASP A 368 6.31 -16.56 21.99
CA ASP A 368 5.35 -15.68 21.33
C ASP A 368 5.05 -14.42 22.18
N ALA A 369 3.99 -13.71 21.81
CA ALA A 369 3.61 -12.46 22.45
C ALA A 369 3.08 -12.63 23.88
N ASN A 370 2.76 -13.85 24.34
CA ASN A 370 2.38 -14.08 25.74
C ASN A 370 3.55 -14.05 26.71
N GLY A 371 4.79 -14.00 26.20
CA GLY A 371 6.01 -13.95 27.01
C GLY A 371 6.45 -15.31 27.54
N CYS A 372 7.51 -15.30 28.35
CA CYS A 372 8.13 -16.50 28.89
C CYS A 372 7.15 -17.28 29.80
N PRO A 373 6.78 -18.52 29.46
CA PRO A 373 5.83 -19.30 30.24
C PRO A 373 6.28 -19.49 31.69
N GLY A 374 5.43 -19.09 32.64
CA GLY A 374 5.66 -19.27 34.08
C GLY A 374 6.66 -18.30 34.71
N ASN A 375 7.28 -17.40 33.94
CA ASN A 375 8.19 -16.39 34.47
C ASN A 375 7.45 -15.07 34.69
N ILE A 376 6.71 -14.99 35.80
CA ILE A 376 5.88 -13.83 36.14
C ILE A 376 6.73 -12.77 36.85
N ILE A 377 6.68 -11.53 36.36
CA ILE A 377 7.39 -10.40 36.98
C ILE A 377 6.78 -10.11 38.37
N PRO A 378 7.56 -10.23 39.46
CA PRO A 378 7.05 -9.96 40.81
C PRO A 378 6.63 -8.50 41.02
N PRO A 379 5.63 -8.22 41.88
CA PRO A 379 5.22 -6.85 42.20
C PRO A 379 6.34 -5.95 42.77
N SER A 380 7.41 -6.54 43.32
CA SER A 380 8.56 -5.81 43.85
C SER A 380 9.47 -5.22 42.77
N LEU A 381 9.38 -5.68 41.51
CA LEU A 381 10.21 -5.20 40.41
C LEU A 381 9.54 -4.02 39.68
N THR A 382 9.43 -2.88 40.38
CA THR A 382 8.72 -1.68 39.90
C THR A 382 9.36 -1.01 38.69
N GLY A 383 10.58 -1.39 38.31
CA GLY A 383 11.25 -0.89 37.09
C GLY A 383 10.70 -1.49 35.79
N TYR A 384 9.96 -2.60 35.85
CA TYR A 384 9.29 -3.17 34.68
C TYR A 384 8.04 -2.35 34.30
N PRO A 385 7.66 -2.31 33.02
CA PRO A 385 6.44 -1.62 32.59
C PRO A 385 5.16 -2.17 33.22
N ILE A 386 5.02 -3.50 33.29
CA ILE A 386 3.85 -4.18 33.88
C ILE A 386 4.32 -5.36 34.73
N GLN A 387 3.97 -5.34 36.03
CA GLN A 387 4.16 -6.46 36.95
C GLN A 387 2.98 -7.43 36.95
N GLY A 388 3.19 -8.64 37.47
CA GLY A 388 2.13 -9.65 37.63
C GLY A 388 1.74 -10.38 36.34
N ILE A 389 2.45 -10.12 35.24
CA ILE A 389 2.33 -10.82 33.97
C ILE A 389 3.68 -11.44 33.57
N ASN A 390 3.69 -12.27 32.54
CA ASN A 390 4.92 -12.90 32.06
C ASN A 390 5.94 -11.84 31.60
N MET A 391 7.20 -12.06 31.97
CA MET A 391 8.34 -11.38 31.38
C MET A 391 8.39 -11.69 29.89
N GLY A 392 8.67 -10.67 29.08
CA GLY A 392 8.73 -10.82 27.63
C GLY A 392 7.37 -10.80 26.91
N ALA A 393 6.25 -10.53 27.61
CA ALA A 393 4.96 -10.37 26.95
C ALA A 393 4.91 -9.10 26.08
N LEU A 394 4.14 -9.10 24.99
CA LEU A 394 3.87 -7.91 24.19
C LEU A 394 2.95 -6.96 24.97
N ILE A 395 3.37 -5.71 25.08
CA ILE A 395 2.63 -4.64 25.77
C ILE A 395 2.51 -3.41 24.88
N GLY A 396 1.46 -2.63 25.14
CA GLY A 396 1.17 -1.39 24.45
C GLY A 396 1.08 -0.21 25.40
N GLN A 397 1.26 0.99 24.84
CA GLN A 397 1.02 2.27 25.51
C GLN A 397 0.42 3.25 24.51
N VAL A 398 -0.64 3.96 24.91
CA VAL A 398 -1.22 5.05 24.13
C VAL A 398 -0.78 6.38 24.74
N GLY A 399 -0.05 7.21 23.99
CA GLY A 399 0.50 8.47 24.48
C GLY A 399 1.45 8.25 25.66
N THR A 400 1.15 8.86 26.80
CA THR A 400 1.87 8.68 28.07
C THR A 400 1.03 7.95 29.12
N ASN A 401 -0.07 7.32 28.72
CA ASN A 401 -0.96 6.60 29.63
C ASN A 401 -0.30 5.32 30.18
N PRO A 402 -0.85 4.71 31.25
CA PRO A 402 -0.34 3.45 31.76
C PRO A 402 -0.31 2.36 30.68
N PRO A 403 0.75 1.53 30.64
CA PRO A 403 0.85 0.45 29.67
C PRO A 403 -0.18 -0.65 29.94
N PHE A 404 -0.51 -1.42 28.90
CA PHE A 404 -1.48 -2.51 28.95
C PHE A 404 -0.93 -3.78 28.29
N LEU A 405 -1.35 -4.94 28.80
CA LEU A 405 -1.02 -6.24 28.22
C LEU A 405 -1.74 -6.41 26.89
N ILE A 406 -1.00 -6.80 25.85
CA ILE A 406 -1.58 -7.21 24.57
C ILE A 406 -1.55 -8.74 24.47
N GLY A 407 -0.43 -9.37 24.80
CA GLY A 407 -0.26 -10.82 24.60
C GLY A 407 -0.42 -11.20 23.13
N ASP A 408 -0.97 -12.38 22.85
CA ASP A 408 -1.35 -12.76 21.49
C ASP A 408 -2.52 -11.95 20.92
N GLY A 409 -3.32 -11.33 21.79
CA GLY A 409 -4.54 -10.62 21.41
C GLY A 409 -5.66 -11.54 20.87
N PRO A 410 -6.67 -10.98 20.17
CA PRO A 410 -6.85 -9.56 19.89
C PRO A 410 -7.15 -8.75 21.16
N THR A 411 -6.47 -7.61 21.30
CA THR A 411 -6.63 -6.68 22.41
C THR A 411 -6.99 -5.30 21.89
N ILE A 412 -8.02 -4.69 22.48
CA ILE A 412 -8.49 -3.35 22.13
C ILE A 412 -7.79 -2.34 23.03
N THR A 413 -7.34 -1.20 22.47
CA THR A 413 -6.73 -0.13 23.27
C THR A 413 -7.66 0.34 24.39
N PRO A 414 -7.15 0.67 25.59
CA PRO A 414 -8.01 1.07 26.70
C PRO A 414 -8.87 2.29 26.37
N ALA A 415 -10.13 2.23 26.78
CA ALA A 415 -11.11 3.28 26.49
C ALA A 415 -10.69 4.65 27.06
N GLY A 416 -10.96 5.71 26.30
CA GLY A 416 -10.70 7.09 26.71
C GLY A 416 -9.24 7.52 26.63
N GLN A 417 -8.32 6.65 26.22
CA GLN A 417 -6.94 7.04 25.96
C GLN A 417 -6.81 7.72 24.59
N SER A 418 -5.86 8.63 24.45
CA SER A 418 -5.53 9.28 23.18
C SER A 418 -4.04 9.57 23.10
N GLY A 419 -3.50 9.50 21.88
CA GLY A 419 -2.09 9.69 21.58
C GLY A 419 -1.51 8.57 20.73
N THR A 420 -0.22 8.66 20.45
CA THR A 420 0.52 7.67 19.66
C THR A 420 0.50 6.30 20.33
N LEU A 421 0.14 5.26 19.59
CA LEU A 421 0.29 3.87 20.03
C LEU A 421 1.74 3.44 19.88
N LYS A 422 2.33 2.98 20.98
CA LYS A 422 3.67 2.41 21.04
C LYS A 422 3.61 0.97 21.54
N LEU A 423 4.47 0.12 21.02
CA LEU A 423 4.56 -1.29 21.38
C LEU A 423 5.98 -1.63 21.87
N CYS A 424 6.10 -2.53 22.84
CA CYS A 424 7.40 -3.11 23.20
C CYS A 424 7.25 -4.46 23.91
N ILE A 425 8.39 -5.08 24.18
CA ILE A 425 8.49 -6.22 25.07
C ILE A 425 8.34 -5.77 26.54
N ASN A 426 7.68 -6.57 27.37
CA ASN A 426 7.57 -6.32 28.81
C ASN A 426 8.81 -6.83 29.53
N ASP A 427 9.81 -5.97 29.62
CA ASP A 427 11.13 -6.30 30.15
C ASP A 427 11.70 -5.13 30.95
N ASP A 428 12.88 -5.29 31.55
CA ASP A 428 13.64 -4.27 32.27
C ASP A 428 14.21 -3.22 31.30
N LEU A 429 13.34 -2.35 30.79
CA LEU A 429 13.63 -1.40 29.71
C LEU A 429 14.85 -0.51 29.96
N TYR A 430 15.24 -0.33 31.22
CA TYR A 430 16.32 0.54 31.65
C TYR A 430 17.50 -0.20 32.31
N GLY A 431 17.49 -1.54 32.32
CA GLY A 431 18.56 -2.35 32.90
C GLY A 431 18.75 -2.12 34.42
N ILE A 432 17.66 -1.91 35.16
CA ILE A 432 17.68 -1.67 36.60
C ILE A 432 18.04 -2.94 37.40
N TYR A 433 17.64 -4.11 36.91
CA TYR A 433 17.74 -5.40 37.58
C TYR A 433 18.61 -6.42 36.83
N GLY A 434 18.99 -6.15 35.57
CA GLY A 434 19.81 -7.06 34.77
C GLY A 434 20.33 -6.43 33.47
N SER A 435 20.48 -7.26 32.43
CA SER A 435 20.94 -6.84 31.09
C SER A 435 19.98 -5.88 30.38
N GLY A 436 18.72 -5.78 30.87
CA GLY A 436 17.65 -5.09 30.18
C GLY A 436 17.49 -5.57 28.75
N LEU A 437 17.28 -4.66 27.81
CA LEU A 437 17.03 -5.02 26.42
C LEU A 437 18.25 -5.54 25.63
N THR A 438 19.43 -5.63 26.25
CA THR A 438 20.69 -5.83 25.51
C THR A 438 20.99 -7.30 25.18
N ASP A 439 20.42 -8.25 25.91
CA ASP A 439 20.50 -9.69 25.63
C ASP A 439 19.21 -10.24 25.01
N ASN A 440 18.25 -9.36 24.71
CA ASN A 440 17.03 -9.72 24.02
C ASN A 440 17.32 -10.16 22.59
N ILE A 441 16.59 -11.19 22.12
CA ILE A 441 16.74 -11.74 20.77
C ILE A 441 15.36 -11.84 20.12
N GLY A 442 15.29 -11.53 18.83
CA GLY A 442 14.10 -11.74 18.02
C GLY A 442 13.17 -10.53 17.92
N SER A 443 12.04 -10.75 17.25
CA SER A 443 11.05 -9.73 16.96
C SER A 443 9.70 -10.36 16.66
N LEU A 444 8.63 -9.57 16.86
CA LEU A 444 7.25 -9.97 16.58
C LEU A 444 6.70 -9.17 15.41
N GLN A 445 5.86 -9.80 14.60
CA GLN A 445 4.98 -9.12 13.66
C GLN A 445 3.61 -8.94 14.31
N VAL A 446 3.14 -7.69 14.38
CA VAL A 446 1.88 -7.31 15.03
C VAL A 446 0.95 -6.66 14.00
N ARG A 447 -0.31 -7.09 13.98
CA ARG A 447 -1.39 -6.47 13.19
C ARG A 447 -2.13 -5.44 14.04
N ILE A 448 -2.39 -4.28 13.46
CA ILE A 448 -3.19 -3.21 14.05
C ILE A 448 -4.36 -2.92 13.10
N GLN A 449 -5.59 -3.07 13.59
CA GLN A 449 -6.82 -2.78 12.87
C GLN A 449 -7.47 -1.53 13.47
N LEU A 450 -7.83 -0.58 12.60
CA LEU A 450 -8.28 0.79 12.95
C LEU A 450 -9.79 0.92 13.14
#